data_AF-A0A2M9F178-F1
#
_entry.id   AF-A0A2M9F178-F1
#
_cell.length_a   1.000
_cell.length_b   1.000
_cell.length_c   1.000
_cell.angle_alpha   90.00
_cell.angle_beta   90.00
_cell.angle_gamma   90.00
#
_symmetry.space_group_name_H-M   'P 1'
#
loop_
_entity.id
_entity.type
_entity.pdbx_description
1 polymer ?
#
loop_
_entity_poly.entity_id
_entity_poly.type
_entity_poly.pdbx_seq_one_letter_code
_entity_poly.pdbx_strand_id
1 'polypeptide(L)'
;MSQAVKGGAFLIEDLTADRVFTPEDFSDEQKMIAKTTEDYVKNSVLPVVENLEHHEFEHSVRLLKEAGELGLLAADIPEEYDGLGLDKVSSALIAEKMSVAGGFSITHGAHVGIGSLPIVLFGNEEQKKKYLPYSATAEKIFAYALTEPGSGSDALGAKTSAKLNAAGTHYVLNGEKQWITNAGFADVFVVYAKIDGEQFTAFIVEKDFPGVSVGAEEKKMGIKSSSTRTLILEDAEVPVENLLGEVGRGHVIAFNILNIGRYKLGVGTVGGAKRALELSISYANQRQQFKTPLSSFNLTKQKLATMASKLYATESLIYRTVGYFEDRMNELSEEAQKDGKEIAAAIAEYAIECSINKVVGSEVLDYIADEAVQLHGGYGFMQEYEVERIYRDSRINRIFEGTNEINRMIVPGTFLKKAMKGELPLLQQAMKLQEELLMMMPEEVGDEPLAKEKVLVKNAKKIGLLAAGLAAQRFGAKLDAEQEVLVNIANIANNVFAMESALLRSEKALEKVGAEKAAQKILYTEIYCQEAFEEIEKYAKDTLLAAVDGDNQRMMLSALRKLTRNTPYNLVTKKREASVKLIDAEKYVV
;
A
#
# COMPACT_ATOMS: atom_id res chain seq x y z
N MET A 1 -6.17 -27.73 6.31
CA MET A 1 -5.88 -26.30 6.09
C MET A 1 -7.20 -25.63 5.74
N SER A 2 -7.52 -24.49 6.34
CA SER A 2 -8.70 -23.72 5.91
C SER A 2 -8.43 -23.10 4.54
N GLN A 3 -9.39 -23.15 3.63
CA GLN A 3 -9.31 -22.52 2.32
C GLN A 3 -8.99 -21.01 2.45
N ALA A 4 -8.08 -20.49 1.62
CA ALA A 4 -7.69 -19.08 1.59
C ALA A 4 -8.91 -18.17 1.40
N VAL A 5 -8.88 -17.02 2.07
CA VAL A 5 -9.94 -16.01 1.97
C VAL A 5 -9.89 -15.40 0.57
N LYS A 6 -11.04 -15.24 -0.09
CA LYS A 6 -11.12 -14.59 -1.41
C LYS A 6 -10.94 -13.07 -1.29
N GLY A 7 -10.32 -12.47 -2.30
CA GLY A 7 -10.17 -11.01 -2.36
C GLY A 7 -11.53 -10.31 -2.45
N GLY A 8 -11.75 -9.32 -1.58
CA GLY A 8 -13.01 -8.60 -1.40
C GLY A 8 -14.04 -9.32 -0.51
N ALA A 9 -13.80 -10.55 -0.06
CA ALA A 9 -14.79 -11.28 0.76
C ALA A 9 -15.08 -10.59 2.10
N PHE A 10 -14.16 -9.76 2.61
CA PHE A 10 -14.33 -9.01 3.86
C PHE A 10 -15.60 -8.15 3.92
N LEU A 11 -16.17 -7.77 2.77
CA LEU A 11 -17.40 -6.97 2.72
C LEU A 11 -18.67 -7.80 3.01
N ILE A 12 -18.62 -9.13 2.82
CA ILE A 12 -19.79 -10.02 2.88
C ILE A 12 -19.63 -11.22 3.81
N GLU A 13 -18.41 -11.55 4.21
CA GLU A 13 -18.10 -12.67 5.10
C GLU A 13 -17.62 -12.14 6.45
N ASP A 14 -18.04 -12.79 7.52
CA ASP A 14 -17.51 -12.55 8.86
C ASP A 14 -16.32 -13.50 9.10
N LEU A 15 -15.15 -12.90 9.30
CA LEU A 15 -13.93 -13.65 9.62
C LEU A 15 -13.70 -13.71 11.12
N THR A 16 -13.02 -14.77 11.54
CA THR A 16 -12.54 -14.95 12.91
C THR A 16 -11.07 -14.54 13.02
N ALA A 17 -10.62 -14.26 14.24
CA ALA A 17 -9.28 -13.72 14.50
C ALA A 17 -8.13 -14.67 14.08
N ASP A 18 -8.36 -15.99 14.07
CA ASP A 18 -7.41 -17.00 13.61
C ASP A 18 -7.21 -17.00 12.08
N ARG A 19 -8.13 -16.37 11.34
CA ARG A 19 -8.12 -16.28 9.87
C ARG A 19 -7.38 -15.07 9.32
N VAL A 20 -6.72 -14.29 10.18
CA VAL A 20 -5.91 -13.13 9.77
C VAL A 20 -4.48 -13.24 10.30
N PHE A 21 -3.54 -12.88 9.44
CA PHE A 21 -2.14 -12.69 9.83
C PHE A 21 -1.95 -11.32 10.47
N THR A 22 -1.17 -11.28 11.55
CA THR A 22 -0.91 -10.08 12.34
C THR A 22 0.59 -9.95 12.63
N PRO A 23 1.10 -8.75 12.94
CA PRO A 23 2.49 -8.59 13.39
C PRO A 23 2.88 -9.45 14.60
N GLU A 24 1.93 -9.83 15.44
CA GLU A 24 2.15 -10.74 16.57
C GLU A 24 2.40 -12.20 16.16
N ASP A 25 2.24 -12.53 14.87
CA ASP A 25 2.51 -13.83 14.27
C ASP A 25 3.88 -13.91 13.58
N PHE A 26 4.66 -12.82 13.56
CA PHE A 26 5.98 -12.85 12.93
C PHE A 26 6.87 -13.95 13.53
N SER A 27 7.48 -14.75 12.65
CA SER A 27 8.47 -15.75 13.02
C SER A 27 9.76 -15.10 13.53
N ASP A 28 10.64 -15.88 14.12
CA ASP A 28 11.93 -15.36 14.60
C ASP A 28 12.87 -15.03 13.44
N GLU A 29 12.80 -15.76 12.32
CA GLU A 29 13.49 -15.43 11.07
C GLU A 29 13.00 -14.10 10.49
N GLN A 30 11.68 -13.89 10.46
CA GLN A 30 11.07 -12.63 10.01
C GLN A 30 11.49 -11.45 10.90
N LYS A 31 11.55 -11.64 12.23
CA LYS A 31 12.08 -10.61 13.14
C LYS A 31 13.58 -10.37 12.93
N MET A 32 14.35 -11.42 12.63
CA MET A 32 15.78 -11.32 12.39
C MET A 32 16.06 -10.50 11.12
N ILE A 33 15.37 -10.77 10.01
CA ILE A 33 15.57 -10.00 8.77
C ILE A 33 15.12 -8.53 8.92
N ALA A 34 14.07 -8.29 9.69
CA ALA A 34 13.66 -6.93 10.06
C ALA A 34 14.77 -6.22 10.85
N LYS A 35 15.36 -6.90 11.85
CA LYS A 35 16.45 -6.33 12.66
C LYS A 35 17.71 -6.07 11.84
N THR A 36 18.09 -6.99 10.95
CA THR A 36 19.21 -6.81 10.02
C THR A 36 19.00 -5.57 9.15
N THR A 37 17.79 -5.39 8.60
CA THR A 37 17.46 -4.22 7.78
C THR A 37 17.48 -2.93 8.61
N GLU A 38 16.94 -2.94 9.82
CA GLU A 38 16.96 -1.80 10.73
C GLU A 38 18.39 -1.38 11.09
N ASP A 39 19.26 -2.33 11.42
CA ASP A 39 20.67 -2.07 11.71
C ASP A 39 21.40 -1.51 10.50
N TYR A 40 21.18 -2.07 9.31
CA TYR A 40 21.75 -1.56 8.08
C TYR A 40 21.33 -0.11 7.81
N VAL A 41 20.02 0.19 7.90
CA VAL A 41 19.52 1.55 7.70
C VAL A 41 20.14 2.51 8.71
N LYS A 42 20.13 2.13 9.99
CA LYS A 42 20.63 2.99 11.08
C LYS A 42 22.14 3.25 10.99
N ASN A 43 22.92 2.22 10.68
CA ASN A 43 24.37 2.28 10.79
C ASN A 43 25.07 2.64 9.47
N SER A 44 24.46 2.32 8.31
CA SER A 44 25.06 2.57 6.99
C SER A 44 24.36 3.69 6.23
N VAL A 45 23.02 3.74 6.24
CA VAL A 45 22.27 4.66 5.36
C VAL A 45 22.04 6.03 6.00
N LEU A 46 21.48 6.09 7.21
CA LEU A 46 21.17 7.35 7.89
C LEU A 46 22.38 8.30 8.04
N PRO A 47 23.61 7.81 8.32
CA PRO A 47 24.78 8.69 8.44
C PRO A 47 25.14 9.45 7.14
N VAL A 48 24.68 9.00 5.98
CA VAL A 48 24.97 9.64 4.68
C VAL A 48 23.71 10.18 3.99
N VAL A 49 22.57 10.21 4.67
CA VAL A 49 21.29 10.65 4.07
C VAL A 49 21.35 12.08 3.53
N GLU A 50 22.14 12.96 4.17
CA GLU A 50 22.34 14.33 3.70
C GLU A 50 23.11 14.37 2.37
N ASN A 51 24.15 13.53 2.19
CA ASN A 51 24.84 13.38 0.90
C ASN A 51 23.87 12.89 -0.18
N LEU A 52 23.03 11.91 0.16
CA LEU A 52 22.01 11.39 -0.76
C LEU A 52 21.03 12.49 -1.18
N GLU A 53 20.53 13.30 -0.24
CA GLU A 53 19.62 14.43 -0.54
C GLU A 53 20.27 15.50 -1.42
N HIS A 54 21.60 15.58 -1.47
CA HIS A 54 22.38 16.43 -2.38
C HIS A 54 22.76 15.74 -3.70
N HIS A 55 22.19 14.57 -3.99
CA HIS A 55 22.35 13.80 -5.23
C HIS A 55 23.76 13.21 -5.44
N GLU A 56 24.49 12.92 -4.36
CA GLU A 56 25.75 12.16 -4.39
C GLU A 56 25.43 10.65 -4.56
N PHE A 57 24.94 10.28 -5.75
CA PHE A 57 24.38 8.95 -6.03
C PHE A 57 25.40 7.79 -5.99
N GLU A 58 26.70 8.07 -6.00
CA GLU A 58 27.73 7.08 -5.71
C GLU A 58 27.51 6.42 -4.34
N HIS A 59 26.98 7.17 -3.36
CA HIS A 59 26.58 6.62 -2.08
C HIS A 59 25.36 5.69 -2.22
N SER A 60 24.37 6.04 -3.04
CA SER A 60 23.21 5.15 -3.32
C SER A 60 23.66 3.82 -3.92
N VAL A 61 24.55 3.85 -4.90
CA VAL A 61 25.07 2.63 -5.56
C VAL A 61 25.86 1.77 -4.57
N ARG A 62 26.76 2.38 -3.78
CA ARG A 62 27.51 1.66 -2.75
C ARG A 62 26.57 1.01 -1.73
N LEU A 63 25.59 1.77 -1.23
CA LEU A 63 24.62 1.30 -0.25
C LEU A 63 23.78 0.14 -0.81
N LEU A 64 23.30 0.20 -2.05
CA LEU A 64 22.59 -0.92 -2.67
C LEU A 64 23.46 -2.18 -2.72
N LYS A 65 24.74 -2.08 -3.07
CA LYS A 65 25.66 -3.22 -3.07
C LYS A 65 25.85 -3.82 -1.67
N GLU A 66 26.05 -2.97 -0.65
CA GLU A 66 26.09 -3.40 0.75
C GLU A 66 24.78 -4.10 1.17
N ALA A 67 23.62 -3.60 0.71
CA ALA A 67 22.33 -4.24 0.95
C ALA A 67 22.22 -5.61 0.25
N GLY A 68 22.79 -5.74 -0.95
CA GLY A 68 22.89 -7.00 -1.70
C GLY A 68 23.74 -8.04 -0.97
N GLU A 69 24.88 -7.65 -0.41
CA GLU A 69 25.73 -8.53 0.42
C GLU A 69 25.00 -9.08 1.65
N LEU A 70 24.04 -8.31 2.19
CA LEU A 70 23.17 -8.72 3.30
C LEU A 70 21.92 -9.51 2.84
N GLY A 71 21.74 -9.73 1.53
CA GLY A 71 20.57 -10.41 0.96
C GLY A 71 19.30 -9.58 0.88
N LEU A 72 19.36 -8.28 1.18
CA LEU A 72 18.19 -7.39 1.25
C LEU A 72 17.62 -7.01 -0.12
N LEU A 73 18.31 -7.39 -1.20
CA LEU A 73 17.86 -7.24 -2.59
C LEU A 73 17.37 -8.55 -3.22
N ALA A 74 17.64 -9.68 -2.55
CA ALA A 74 17.45 -11.03 -3.07
C ALA A 74 16.18 -11.73 -2.53
N ALA A 75 15.46 -11.09 -1.60
CA ALA A 75 14.34 -11.70 -0.89
C ALA A 75 13.23 -12.23 -1.80
N ASP A 76 12.82 -11.49 -2.84
CA ASP A 76 11.76 -11.91 -3.76
C ASP A 76 12.27 -12.64 -5.02
N ILE A 77 13.57 -12.93 -5.10
CA ILE A 77 14.18 -13.66 -6.20
C ILE A 77 14.27 -15.15 -5.80
N PRO A 78 13.78 -16.10 -6.60
CA PRO A 78 13.92 -17.53 -6.30
C PRO A 78 15.38 -17.98 -6.18
N GLU A 79 15.64 -18.97 -5.33
CA GLU A 79 17.00 -19.49 -5.08
C GLU A 79 17.67 -20.02 -6.37
N GLU A 80 16.90 -20.59 -7.31
CA GLU A 80 17.42 -21.10 -8.59
C GLU A 80 18.00 -20.02 -9.52
N TYR A 81 17.77 -18.74 -9.19
CA TYR A 81 18.36 -17.59 -9.87
C TYR A 81 19.22 -16.74 -8.92
N ASP A 82 19.89 -17.40 -7.96
CA ASP A 82 20.81 -16.82 -6.96
C ASP A 82 20.15 -15.81 -6.01
N GLY A 83 18.84 -15.96 -5.80
CA GLY A 83 18.08 -15.23 -4.79
C GLY A 83 18.00 -15.94 -3.43
N LEU A 84 17.14 -15.43 -2.54
CA LEU A 84 16.86 -16.06 -1.24
C LEU A 84 15.50 -16.72 -1.14
N GLY A 85 14.59 -16.47 -2.08
CA GLY A 85 13.26 -17.09 -2.12
C GLY A 85 12.44 -16.91 -0.83
N LEU A 86 12.58 -15.78 -0.14
CA LEU A 86 11.89 -15.54 1.14
C LEU A 86 10.39 -15.29 0.94
N ASP A 87 9.65 -15.49 2.03
CA ASP A 87 8.23 -15.16 2.09
C ASP A 87 7.98 -13.64 1.89
N LYS A 88 6.75 -13.28 1.52
CA LYS A 88 6.34 -11.88 1.30
C LYS A 88 6.24 -11.11 2.61
N VAL A 89 6.12 -11.80 3.75
CA VAL A 89 6.23 -11.16 5.07
C VAL A 89 7.63 -10.60 5.29
N SER A 90 8.67 -11.36 4.95
CA SER A 90 10.07 -10.96 5.03
C SER A 90 10.36 -9.80 4.09
N SER A 91 9.91 -9.88 2.83
CA SER A 91 10.13 -8.76 1.89
C SER A 91 9.32 -7.51 2.26
N ALA A 92 8.13 -7.67 2.87
CA ALA A 92 7.40 -6.56 3.48
C ALA A 92 8.16 -5.96 4.68
N LEU A 93 8.71 -6.77 5.57
CA LEU A 93 9.49 -6.27 6.72
C LEU A 93 10.75 -5.53 6.28
N ILE A 94 11.44 -5.99 5.24
CA ILE A 94 12.55 -5.26 4.62
C ILE A 94 12.06 -3.88 4.15
N ALA A 95 10.94 -3.83 3.41
CA ALA A 95 10.38 -2.57 2.92
C ALA A 95 9.95 -1.61 4.05
N GLU A 96 9.35 -2.13 5.13
CA GLU A 96 8.98 -1.33 6.30
C GLU A 96 10.23 -0.69 6.93
N LYS A 97 11.28 -1.47 7.18
CA LYS A 97 12.49 -0.98 7.84
C LYS A 97 13.31 -0.06 6.95
N MET A 98 13.32 -0.29 5.64
CA MET A 98 14.00 0.57 4.67
C MET A 98 13.37 1.98 4.61
N SER A 99 12.07 2.12 4.87
CA SER A 99 11.33 3.40 4.75
C SER A 99 11.89 4.56 5.59
N VAL A 100 12.59 4.26 6.69
CA VAL A 100 13.23 5.27 7.55
C VAL A 100 14.33 6.05 6.79
N ALA A 101 14.87 5.46 5.72
CA ALA A 101 15.90 6.06 4.89
C ALA A 101 15.42 7.15 3.91
N GLY A 102 14.16 7.58 3.98
CA GLY A 102 13.62 8.62 3.08
C GLY A 102 13.65 8.19 1.63
N GLY A 103 14.12 9.05 0.71
CA GLY A 103 14.17 8.74 -0.72
C GLY A 103 15.03 7.53 -1.10
N PHE A 104 16.00 7.10 -0.27
CA PHE A 104 16.73 5.86 -0.51
C PHE A 104 15.83 4.61 -0.43
N SER A 105 14.74 4.65 0.36
CA SER A 105 13.77 3.55 0.38
C SER A 105 13.04 3.41 -0.95
N ILE A 106 12.85 4.50 -1.69
CA ILE A 106 12.27 4.51 -3.03
C ILE A 106 13.28 3.95 -4.04
N THR A 107 14.56 4.26 -3.89
CA THR A 107 15.64 3.66 -4.68
C THR A 107 15.68 2.13 -4.54
N HIS A 108 15.67 1.64 -3.29
CA HIS A 108 15.59 0.20 -2.99
C HIS A 108 14.30 -0.43 -3.52
N GLY A 109 13.15 0.15 -3.18
CA GLY A 109 11.83 -0.37 -3.55
C GLY A 109 11.60 -0.42 -5.06
N ALA A 110 12.10 0.57 -5.82
CA ALA A 110 12.03 0.56 -7.27
C ALA A 110 12.86 -0.57 -7.88
N HIS A 111 14.03 -0.87 -7.29
CA HIS A 111 14.89 -1.96 -7.75
C HIS A 111 14.29 -3.34 -7.45
N VAL A 112 13.93 -3.63 -6.18
CA VAL A 112 13.43 -4.96 -5.75
C VAL A 112 11.94 -5.18 -6.03
N GLY A 113 11.23 -4.13 -6.42
CA GLY A 113 9.81 -4.14 -6.74
C GLY A 113 9.60 -4.03 -8.24
N ILE A 114 9.20 -2.85 -8.69
CA ILE A 114 8.78 -2.62 -10.07
C ILE A 114 9.88 -2.86 -11.11
N GLY A 115 11.16 -2.76 -10.74
CA GLY A 115 12.30 -3.00 -11.63
C GLY A 115 12.61 -4.48 -11.88
N SER A 116 12.76 -5.29 -10.82
CA SER A 116 13.14 -6.70 -10.94
C SER A 116 11.94 -7.65 -11.10
N LEU A 117 10.82 -7.38 -10.44
CA LEU A 117 9.67 -8.29 -10.42
C LEU A 117 9.02 -8.55 -11.78
N PRO A 118 9.02 -7.64 -12.77
CA PRO A 118 8.55 -7.99 -14.11
C PRO A 118 9.32 -9.18 -14.69
N ILE A 119 10.62 -9.28 -14.44
CA ILE A 119 11.47 -10.38 -14.92
C ILE A 119 11.28 -11.62 -14.06
N VAL A 120 11.19 -11.48 -12.73
CA VAL A 120 10.90 -12.60 -11.82
C VAL A 120 9.58 -13.28 -12.21
N LEU A 121 8.54 -12.49 -12.49
CA LEU A 121 7.19 -13.01 -12.68
C LEU A 121 6.85 -13.36 -14.13
N PHE A 122 7.43 -12.66 -15.11
CA PHE A 122 7.06 -12.80 -16.53
C PHE A 122 8.24 -13.05 -17.47
N GLY A 123 9.47 -13.09 -16.95
CA GLY A 123 10.64 -13.45 -17.72
C GLY A 123 10.60 -14.91 -18.16
N ASN A 124 11.17 -15.19 -19.33
CA ASN A 124 11.48 -16.58 -19.70
C ASN A 124 12.75 -17.06 -18.96
N GLU A 125 13.06 -18.34 -19.07
CA GLU A 125 14.22 -18.96 -18.42
C GLU A 125 15.56 -18.27 -18.72
N GLU A 126 15.78 -17.90 -19.98
CA GLU A 126 17.03 -17.26 -20.42
C GLU A 126 17.16 -15.85 -19.85
N GLN A 127 16.07 -15.08 -19.85
CA GLN A 127 16.01 -13.75 -19.24
C GLN A 127 16.24 -13.83 -17.73
N LYS A 128 15.58 -14.75 -17.03
CA LYS A 128 15.72 -14.89 -15.57
C LYS A 128 17.16 -15.23 -15.19
N LYS A 129 17.76 -16.24 -15.83
CA LYS A 129 19.18 -16.63 -15.61
C LYS A 129 20.16 -15.52 -15.97
N LYS A 130 19.86 -14.73 -16.99
CA LYS A 130 20.74 -13.62 -17.41
C LYS A 130 20.70 -12.44 -16.44
N TYR A 131 19.53 -12.04 -15.94
CA TYR A 131 19.37 -10.76 -15.24
C TYR A 131 19.24 -10.86 -13.73
N LEU A 132 18.58 -11.90 -13.20
CA LEU A 132 18.23 -11.96 -11.77
C LEU A 132 19.44 -12.10 -10.83
N PRO A 133 20.49 -12.88 -11.15
CA PRO A 133 21.68 -12.96 -10.29
C PRO A 133 22.35 -11.58 -10.09
N TYR A 134 22.41 -10.76 -11.14
CA TYR A 134 22.95 -9.41 -11.05
C TYR A 134 22.05 -8.44 -10.28
N SER A 135 20.73 -8.64 -10.36
CA SER A 135 19.78 -7.87 -9.56
C SER A 135 19.91 -8.22 -8.07
N ALA A 136 20.09 -9.49 -7.73
CA ALA A 136 20.15 -9.96 -6.34
C ALA A 136 21.31 -9.32 -5.53
N THR A 137 22.38 -8.90 -6.22
CA THR A 137 23.60 -8.35 -5.62
C THR A 137 23.82 -6.86 -5.89
N ALA A 138 22.94 -6.21 -6.67
CA ALA A 138 23.14 -4.88 -7.25
C ALA A 138 24.46 -4.74 -8.05
N GLU A 139 24.93 -5.82 -8.68
CA GLU A 139 25.89 -5.71 -9.78
C GLU A 139 25.26 -4.97 -10.97
N LYS A 140 23.96 -5.20 -11.20
CA LYS A 140 23.12 -4.36 -12.06
C LYS A 140 21.94 -3.81 -11.26
N ILE A 141 21.68 -2.51 -11.40
CA ILE A 141 20.55 -1.82 -10.77
C ILE A 141 19.41 -1.65 -11.78
N PHE A 142 18.19 -1.85 -11.31
CA PHE A 142 16.99 -1.98 -12.14
C PHE A 142 16.06 -0.78 -11.95
N ALA A 143 15.40 -0.40 -13.03
CA ALA A 143 14.41 0.68 -13.10
C ALA A 143 13.19 0.25 -13.92
N TYR A 144 12.08 0.96 -13.74
CA TYR A 144 10.81 0.69 -14.39
C TYR A 144 10.34 1.92 -15.16
N ALA A 145 10.05 1.75 -16.45
CA ALA A 145 9.81 2.84 -17.38
C ALA A 145 8.49 2.69 -18.14
N LEU A 146 7.41 3.11 -17.47
CA LEU A 146 6.03 3.07 -17.98
C LEU A 146 5.52 4.45 -18.39
N THR A 147 5.59 5.41 -17.48
CA THR A 147 5.01 6.76 -17.61
C THR A 147 5.66 7.56 -18.73
N GLU A 148 4.88 8.42 -19.38
CA GLU A 148 5.35 9.39 -20.39
C GLU A 148 4.70 10.76 -20.10
N PRO A 149 5.19 11.86 -20.71
CA PRO A 149 4.62 13.19 -20.48
C PRO A 149 3.11 13.28 -20.74
N GLY A 150 2.60 12.50 -21.71
CA GLY A 150 1.18 12.46 -22.07
C GLY A 150 0.37 11.31 -21.46
N SER A 151 0.99 10.42 -20.69
CA SER A 151 0.36 9.20 -20.19
C SER A 151 0.87 8.82 -18.79
N GLY A 152 0.16 9.31 -17.76
CA GLY A 152 0.35 8.95 -16.35
C GLY A 152 -0.69 7.92 -15.89
N SER A 153 -1.85 8.39 -15.40
CA SER A 153 -2.95 7.52 -14.98
C SER A 153 -3.51 6.66 -16.13
N ASP A 154 -3.57 7.20 -17.35
CA ASP A 154 -3.84 6.43 -18.58
C ASP A 154 -2.54 5.83 -19.13
N ALA A 155 -1.97 4.88 -18.39
CA ALA A 155 -0.65 4.30 -18.71
C ALA A 155 -0.63 3.54 -20.06
N LEU A 156 -1.77 3.01 -20.51
CA LEU A 156 -1.90 2.33 -21.81
C LEU A 156 -1.93 3.32 -22.99
N GLY A 157 -2.11 4.61 -22.71
CA GLY A 157 -2.01 5.71 -23.65
C GLY A 157 -0.58 6.00 -24.16
N ALA A 158 0.42 5.24 -23.70
CA ALA A 158 1.83 5.35 -24.11
C ALA A 158 2.01 5.50 -25.63
N LYS A 159 2.94 6.36 -26.03
CA LYS A 159 3.29 6.71 -27.41
C LYS A 159 4.69 6.28 -27.81
N THR A 160 5.55 5.86 -26.87
CA THR A 160 6.82 5.21 -27.23
C THR A 160 6.53 4.05 -28.18
N SER A 161 7.18 4.07 -29.34
CA SER A 161 6.97 3.08 -30.40
C SER A 161 8.12 2.06 -30.41
N ALA A 162 7.82 0.86 -30.91
CA ALA A 162 8.81 -0.16 -31.21
C ALA A 162 8.55 -0.71 -32.62
N LYS A 163 9.59 -0.89 -33.43
CA LYS A 163 9.46 -1.51 -34.76
C LYS A 163 10.57 -2.52 -34.96
N LEU A 164 10.22 -3.69 -35.50
CA LEU A 164 11.22 -4.69 -35.83
C LEU A 164 12.10 -4.19 -36.99
N ASN A 165 13.42 -4.28 -36.84
CA ASN A 165 14.34 -3.89 -37.90
C ASN A 165 14.25 -4.83 -39.11
N ALA A 166 14.80 -4.42 -40.25
CA ALA A 166 14.73 -5.20 -41.49
C ALA A 166 15.38 -6.60 -41.39
N ALA A 167 16.34 -6.77 -40.48
CA ALA A 167 17.01 -8.05 -40.24
C ALA A 167 16.23 -9.00 -39.32
N GLY A 168 15.18 -8.51 -38.64
CA GLY A 168 14.39 -9.29 -37.69
C GLY A 168 15.11 -9.59 -36.37
N THR A 169 16.18 -8.87 -36.04
CA THR A 169 17.05 -9.16 -34.88
C THR A 169 16.84 -8.22 -33.70
N HIS A 170 16.37 -6.99 -33.95
CA HIS A 170 16.15 -5.97 -32.92
C HIS A 170 14.84 -5.24 -33.16
N TYR A 171 14.18 -4.84 -32.08
CA TYR A 171 13.20 -3.76 -32.07
C TYR A 171 13.92 -2.42 -31.91
N VAL A 172 13.58 -1.46 -32.76
CA VAL A 172 14.04 -0.07 -32.68
C VAL A 172 12.98 0.72 -31.93
N LEU A 173 13.32 1.20 -30.73
CA LEU A 173 12.43 1.95 -29.86
C LEU A 173 12.64 3.45 -30.00
N ASN A 174 11.54 4.22 -30.04
CA ASN A 174 11.56 5.67 -30.13
C ASN A 174 10.54 6.31 -29.20
N GLY A 175 11.00 7.22 -28.33
CA GLY A 175 10.15 8.01 -27.42
C GLY A 175 10.85 8.37 -26.11
N GLU A 176 10.09 8.93 -25.18
CA GLU A 176 10.58 9.37 -23.87
C GLU A 176 9.72 8.79 -22.74
N LYS A 177 10.37 8.28 -21.69
CA LYS A 177 9.71 7.81 -20.47
C LYS A 177 10.02 8.78 -19.34
N GLN A 178 8.99 9.27 -18.67
CA GLN A 178 9.10 10.39 -17.74
C GLN A 178 9.07 9.93 -16.27
N TRP A 179 9.89 10.57 -15.44
CA TRP A 179 10.01 10.33 -14.00
C TRP A 179 10.46 8.92 -13.63
N ILE A 180 11.53 8.46 -14.29
CA ILE A 180 12.06 7.11 -14.08
C ILE A 180 12.96 7.11 -12.85
N THR A 181 12.47 6.45 -11.80
CA THR A 181 13.25 6.18 -10.58
C THR A 181 14.50 5.37 -10.90
N ASN A 182 15.61 5.68 -10.22
CA ASN A 182 16.94 5.08 -10.42
C ASN A 182 17.65 5.42 -11.74
N ALA A 183 17.03 6.18 -12.65
CA ALA A 183 17.59 6.41 -13.99
C ALA A 183 19.00 7.01 -14.04
N GLY A 184 19.43 7.72 -12.98
CA GLY A 184 20.79 8.24 -12.86
C GLY A 184 21.87 7.17 -12.79
N PHE A 185 21.53 5.96 -12.33
CA PHE A 185 22.50 4.88 -12.09
C PHE A 185 21.95 3.46 -12.40
N ALA A 186 20.76 3.32 -12.96
CA ALA A 186 20.22 2.04 -13.41
C ALA A 186 20.95 1.54 -14.67
N ASP A 187 21.17 0.23 -14.69
CA ASP A 187 21.79 -0.54 -15.77
C ASP A 187 20.74 -1.24 -16.64
N VAL A 188 19.58 -1.58 -16.06
CA VAL A 188 18.48 -2.28 -16.73
C VAL A 188 17.16 -1.55 -16.50
N PHE A 189 16.40 -1.35 -17.57
CA PHE A 189 15.08 -0.73 -17.56
C PHE A 189 14.04 -1.72 -18.08
N VAL A 190 12.92 -1.87 -17.37
CA VAL A 190 11.72 -2.49 -17.94
C VAL A 190 10.90 -1.40 -18.62
N VAL A 191 10.94 -1.36 -19.95
CA VAL A 191 10.34 -0.30 -20.79
C VAL A 191 9.06 -0.79 -21.43
N TYR A 192 8.02 0.06 -21.43
CA TYR A 192 6.79 -0.18 -22.17
C TYR A 192 6.73 0.67 -23.43
N ALA A 193 6.46 0.01 -24.56
CA ALA A 193 6.33 0.62 -25.88
C ALA A 193 5.23 -0.09 -26.69
N LYS A 194 4.75 0.55 -27.75
CA LYS A 194 3.77 -0.03 -28.68
C LYS A 194 4.46 -0.51 -29.95
N ILE A 195 4.43 -1.83 -30.18
CA ILE A 195 4.88 -2.40 -31.45
C ILE A 195 3.95 -1.91 -32.55
N ASP A 196 4.53 -1.34 -33.60
CA ASP A 196 3.85 -0.71 -34.74
C ASP A 196 2.85 0.40 -34.32
N GLY A 197 3.05 0.98 -33.13
CA GLY A 197 2.17 2.03 -32.58
C GLY A 197 0.86 1.51 -31.97
N GLU A 198 0.61 0.20 -31.98
CA GLU A 198 -0.66 -0.39 -31.52
C GLU A 198 -0.48 -1.34 -30.34
N GLN A 199 0.50 -2.26 -30.41
CA GLN A 199 0.59 -3.41 -29.51
C GLN A 199 1.43 -3.11 -28.27
N PHE A 200 0.78 -2.73 -27.17
CA PHE A 200 1.41 -2.38 -25.90
C PHE A 200 2.18 -3.57 -25.29
N THR A 201 3.50 -3.46 -25.25
CA THR A 201 4.45 -4.56 -24.98
C THR A 201 5.56 -4.08 -24.04
N ALA A 202 6.08 -4.99 -23.20
CA ALA A 202 7.20 -4.72 -22.30
C ALA A 202 8.52 -5.24 -22.88
N PHE A 203 9.62 -4.54 -22.59
CA PHE A 203 10.96 -4.87 -23.04
C PHE A 203 11.95 -4.72 -21.89
N ILE A 204 12.96 -5.58 -21.86
CA ILE A 204 14.16 -5.41 -21.02
C ILE A 204 15.17 -4.59 -21.83
N VAL A 205 15.50 -3.40 -21.37
CA VAL A 205 16.40 -2.47 -22.07
C VAL A 205 17.62 -2.22 -21.21
N GLU A 206 18.80 -2.60 -21.70
CA GLU A 206 20.06 -2.28 -21.00
C GLU A 206 20.47 -0.84 -21.31
N LYS A 207 21.02 -0.14 -20.31
CA LYS A 207 21.48 1.26 -20.42
C LYS A 207 22.47 1.48 -21.56
N ASP A 208 23.32 0.48 -21.81
CA ASP A 208 24.40 0.56 -22.79
C ASP A 208 23.97 0.19 -24.22
N PHE A 209 22.69 -0.14 -24.44
CA PHE A 209 22.20 -0.34 -25.80
C PHE A 209 22.28 0.97 -26.60
N PRO A 210 22.64 0.91 -27.89
CA PRO A 210 22.66 2.08 -28.76
C PRO A 210 21.31 2.80 -28.72
N GLY A 211 21.32 4.14 -28.69
CA GLY A 211 20.12 4.96 -28.68
C GLY A 211 19.44 5.14 -27.30
N VAL A 212 20.00 4.57 -26.23
CA VAL A 212 19.50 4.76 -24.86
C VAL A 212 20.28 5.86 -24.14
N SER A 213 19.58 6.85 -23.59
CA SER A 213 20.20 7.88 -22.75
C SER A 213 19.22 8.39 -21.68
N VAL A 214 19.70 9.24 -20.76
CA VAL A 214 18.87 9.83 -19.70
C VAL A 214 19.06 11.33 -19.63
N GLY A 215 17.97 12.04 -19.31
CA GLY A 215 17.98 13.49 -19.13
C GLY A 215 18.66 13.95 -17.83
N ALA A 216 18.48 15.21 -17.49
CA ALA A 216 18.92 15.76 -16.21
C ALA A 216 18.05 15.24 -15.04
N GLU A 217 18.56 15.34 -13.81
CA GLU A 217 17.77 15.08 -12.60
C GLU A 217 16.63 16.07 -12.43
N GLU A 218 15.47 15.55 -12.03
CA GLU A 218 14.30 16.35 -11.70
C GLU A 218 14.48 17.10 -10.38
N LYS A 219 14.00 18.34 -10.33
CA LYS A 219 13.95 19.16 -9.11
C LYS A 219 12.66 18.89 -8.36
N LYS A 220 12.73 18.01 -7.36
CA LYS A 220 11.55 17.49 -6.64
C LYS A 220 11.29 18.19 -5.31
N MET A 221 10.03 18.15 -4.88
CA MET A 221 9.60 18.62 -3.55
C MET A 221 10.25 17.79 -2.42
N GLY A 222 10.14 16.46 -2.51
CA GLY A 222 10.66 15.48 -1.54
C GLY A 222 11.35 14.33 -2.25
N ILE A 223 11.74 13.31 -1.48
CA ILE A 223 12.50 12.13 -1.89
C ILE A 223 13.68 12.48 -2.79
N LYS A 224 14.43 13.53 -2.43
CA LYS A 224 15.48 14.10 -3.29
C LYS A 224 16.61 13.11 -3.53
N SER A 225 16.92 12.32 -2.50
CA SER A 225 17.84 11.17 -2.54
C SER A 225 17.47 10.05 -3.53
N SER A 226 16.25 10.04 -4.06
CA SER A 226 15.88 9.13 -5.15
C SER A 226 16.19 9.79 -6.51
N SER A 227 17.02 9.14 -7.32
CA SER A 227 17.26 9.62 -8.69
C SER A 227 15.98 9.55 -9.51
N THR A 228 15.70 10.60 -10.29
CA THR A 228 14.51 10.70 -11.13
C THR A 228 14.85 11.47 -12.40
N ARG A 229 14.80 10.79 -13.55
CA ARG A 229 15.12 11.40 -14.87
C ARG A 229 14.12 10.96 -15.93
N THR A 230 14.12 11.65 -17.06
CA THR A 230 13.55 11.13 -18.30
C THR A 230 14.49 10.09 -18.90
N LEU A 231 13.99 8.92 -19.27
CA LEU A 231 14.68 7.95 -20.14
C LEU A 231 14.36 8.31 -21.59
N ILE A 232 15.39 8.52 -22.40
CA ILE A 232 15.29 8.95 -23.79
C ILE A 232 15.71 7.77 -24.67
N LEU A 233 14.85 7.42 -25.63
CA LEU A 233 15.04 6.33 -26.59
C LEU A 233 15.01 6.93 -27.99
N GLU A 234 16.17 7.03 -28.63
CA GLU A 234 16.36 7.56 -29.98
C GLU A 234 16.97 6.46 -30.85
N ASP A 235 16.14 5.82 -31.67
CA ASP A 235 16.49 4.62 -32.42
C ASP A 235 17.16 3.54 -31.54
N ALA A 236 16.60 3.33 -30.34
CA ALA A 236 17.18 2.42 -29.36
C ALA A 236 17.07 0.95 -29.81
N GLU A 237 18.20 0.27 -30.01
CA GLU A 237 18.24 -1.09 -30.52
C GLU A 237 18.12 -2.13 -29.40
N VAL A 238 16.96 -2.79 -29.32
CA VAL A 238 16.65 -3.81 -28.30
C VAL A 238 16.54 -5.18 -28.95
N PRO A 239 17.33 -6.19 -28.55
CA PRO A 239 17.25 -7.53 -29.12
C PRO A 239 15.86 -8.15 -29.03
N VAL A 240 15.46 -8.99 -30.00
CA VAL A 240 14.12 -9.61 -30.00
C VAL A 240 13.88 -10.51 -28.78
N GLU A 241 14.93 -11.15 -28.26
CA GLU A 241 14.90 -11.99 -27.06
C GLU A 241 14.70 -11.19 -25.77
N ASN A 242 14.83 -9.86 -25.81
CA ASN A 242 14.58 -8.96 -24.68
C ASN A 242 13.11 -8.51 -24.59
N LEU A 243 12.22 -8.98 -25.48
CA LEU A 243 10.78 -8.83 -25.31
C LEU A 243 10.32 -9.58 -24.04
N LEU A 244 9.65 -8.88 -23.14
CA LEU A 244 9.19 -9.44 -21.87
C LEU A 244 7.71 -9.82 -21.96
N GLY A 245 7.42 -11.12 -21.78
CA GLY A 245 6.08 -11.67 -21.91
C GLY A 245 5.65 -11.85 -23.37
N GLU A 246 4.50 -11.28 -23.75
CA GLU A 246 3.89 -11.47 -25.06
C GLU A 246 3.60 -10.12 -25.73
N VAL A 247 3.72 -10.07 -27.07
CA VAL A 247 3.36 -8.90 -27.88
C VAL A 247 1.92 -8.47 -27.60
N GLY A 248 1.70 -7.18 -27.32
CA GLY A 248 0.38 -6.61 -27.04
C GLY A 248 -0.20 -6.95 -25.66
N ARG A 249 0.51 -7.75 -24.85
CA ARG A 249 0.08 -8.19 -23.51
C ARG A 249 0.83 -7.50 -22.38
N GLY A 250 1.52 -6.38 -22.66
CA GLY A 250 2.24 -5.60 -21.64
C GLY A 250 1.34 -5.11 -20.50
N HIS A 251 0.04 -4.90 -20.76
CA HIS A 251 -0.93 -4.49 -19.74
C HIS A 251 -1.10 -5.54 -18.62
N VAL A 252 -0.92 -6.83 -18.95
CA VAL A 252 -0.95 -7.91 -17.95
C VAL A 252 0.20 -7.73 -16.97
N ILE A 253 1.41 -7.49 -17.47
CA ILE A 253 2.59 -7.25 -16.64
C ILE A 253 2.39 -5.99 -15.80
N ALA A 254 2.06 -4.87 -16.43
CA ALA A 254 1.92 -3.58 -15.75
C ALA A 254 0.91 -3.64 -14.59
N PHE A 255 -0.27 -4.21 -14.81
CA PHE A 255 -1.30 -4.27 -13.76
C PHE A 255 -0.97 -5.23 -12.62
N ASN A 256 -0.28 -6.36 -12.90
CA ASN A 256 0.17 -7.27 -11.84
C ASN A 256 1.26 -6.63 -10.98
N ILE A 257 2.24 -5.97 -11.62
CA ILE A 257 3.33 -5.28 -10.94
C ILE A 257 2.80 -4.12 -10.10
N LEU A 258 1.79 -3.41 -10.59
CA LEU A 258 1.14 -2.33 -9.85
C LEU A 258 0.46 -2.81 -8.55
N ASN A 259 -0.12 -4.01 -8.53
CA ASN A 259 -0.68 -4.57 -7.27
C ASN A 259 0.43 -4.75 -6.22
N ILE A 260 1.61 -5.20 -6.64
CA ILE A 260 2.77 -5.36 -5.76
C ILE A 260 3.30 -4.01 -5.29
N GLY A 261 3.47 -3.06 -6.21
CA GLY A 261 3.89 -1.69 -5.89
C GLY A 261 2.96 -1.03 -4.88
N ARG A 262 1.64 -1.16 -5.06
CA ARG A 262 0.61 -0.63 -4.14
C ARG A 262 0.74 -1.13 -2.71
N TYR A 263 0.82 -2.45 -2.50
CA TYR A 263 0.90 -2.96 -1.11
C TYR A 263 2.29 -2.67 -0.52
N LYS A 264 3.38 -2.80 -1.28
CA LYS A 264 4.74 -2.50 -0.78
C LYS A 264 4.87 -1.02 -0.40
N LEU A 265 4.24 -0.12 -1.17
CA LEU A 265 4.15 1.28 -0.79
C LEU A 265 3.36 1.45 0.51
N GLY A 266 2.21 0.78 0.65
CA GLY A 266 1.46 0.74 1.91
C GLY A 266 2.38 0.33 3.07
N VAL A 267 3.12 -0.77 2.94
CA VAL A 267 4.09 -1.23 3.95
C VAL A 267 5.14 -0.16 4.27
N GLY A 268 5.72 0.48 3.25
CA GLY A 268 6.68 1.57 3.45
C GLY A 268 6.08 2.75 4.22
N THR A 269 4.80 3.08 3.99
CA THR A 269 4.13 4.16 4.72
C THR A 269 3.95 3.86 6.21
N VAL A 270 3.81 2.59 6.60
CA VAL A 270 3.75 2.18 8.02
C VAL A 270 5.08 2.47 8.72
N GLY A 271 6.21 2.13 8.10
CA GLY A 271 7.52 2.40 8.68
C GLY A 271 7.82 3.90 8.80
N GLY A 272 7.50 4.68 7.77
CA GLY A 272 7.59 6.14 7.80
C GLY A 272 6.72 6.76 8.89
N ALA A 273 5.51 6.24 9.08
CA ALA A 273 4.58 6.71 10.11
C ALA A 273 5.05 6.36 11.52
N LYS A 274 5.60 5.15 11.73
CA LYS A 274 6.23 4.75 13.00
C LYS A 274 7.37 5.71 13.36
N ARG A 275 8.22 6.07 12.39
CA ARG A 275 9.33 7.00 12.60
C ARG A 275 8.87 8.42 12.95
N ALA A 276 7.92 8.95 12.18
CA ALA A 276 7.36 10.28 12.42
C ALA A 276 6.72 10.38 13.81
N LEU A 277 6.00 9.34 14.23
CA LEU A 277 5.40 9.27 15.56
C LEU A 277 6.45 9.17 16.67
N GLU A 278 7.48 8.33 16.52
CA GLU A 278 8.61 8.21 17.47
C GLU A 278 9.30 9.57 17.69
N LEU A 279 9.66 10.27 16.61
CA LEU A 279 10.27 11.60 16.67
C LEU A 279 9.35 12.60 17.38
N SER A 280 8.05 12.55 17.09
CA SER A 280 7.06 13.45 17.69
C SER A 280 6.88 13.22 19.19
N ILE A 281 6.83 11.96 19.63
CA ILE A 281 6.72 11.62 21.06
C ILE A 281 7.99 12.07 21.79
N SER A 282 9.15 11.70 21.27
CA SER A 282 10.45 12.05 21.85
C SER A 282 10.60 13.57 21.98
N TYR A 283 10.28 14.32 20.92
CA TYR A 283 10.31 15.78 20.94
C TYR A 283 9.32 16.36 21.96
N ALA A 284 8.10 15.82 22.03
CA ALA A 284 7.07 16.29 22.96
C ALA A 284 7.46 16.09 24.44
N ASN A 285 8.24 15.05 24.75
CA ASN A 285 8.77 14.82 26.10
C ASN A 285 9.89 15.79 26.48
N GLN A 286 10.75 16.14 25.51
CA GLN A 286 11.90 17.01 25.76
C GLN A 286 11.54 18.50 25.73
N ARG A 287 10.67 18.91 24.80
CA ARG A 287 10.31 20.31 24.60
C ARG A 287 9.43 20.82 25.74
N GLN A 288 9.85 21.90 26.37
CA GLN A 288 9.04 22.58 27.39
C GLN A 288 8.46 23.90 26.88
N GLN A 289 7.20 24.15 27.20
CA GLN A 289 6.54 25.46 27.11
C GLN A 289 5.69 25.66 28.36
N PHE A 290 5.51 26.91 28.80
CA PHE A 290 4.80 27.21 30.05
C PHE A 290 5.35 26.41 31.26
N LYS A 291 6.67 26.14 31.27
CA LYS A 291 7.39 25.37 32.30
C LYS A 291 6.95 23.90 32.43
N THR A 292 6.32 23.32 31.42
CA THR A 292 5.92 21.91 31.41
C THR A 292 6.26 21.25 30.06
N PRO A 293 6.59 19.95 30.03
CA PRO A 293 6.77 19.21 28.78
C PRO A 293 5.53 19.28 27.87
N LEU A 294 5.73 19.33 26.56
CA LEU A 294 4.61 19.35 25.62
C LEU A 294 3.71 18.12 25.76
N SER A 295 4.28 16.96 26.09
CA SER A 295 3.56 15.71 26.33
C SER A 295 2.56 15.78 27.50
N SER A 296 2.66 16.78 28.38
CA SER A 296 1.70 17.00 29.47
C SER A 296 0.40 17.67 29.00
N PHE A 297 0.39 18.38 27.86
CA PHE A 297 -0.82 19.04 27.36
C PHE A 297 -1.81 18.06 26.72
N ASN A 298 -3.09 18.24 27.02
CA ASN A 298 -4.14 17.33 26.53
C ASN A 298 -4.30 17.34 25.00
N LEU A 299 -4.00 18.45 24.32
CA LEU A 299 -4.03 18.51 22.85
C LEU A 299 -2.88 17.71 22.22
N THR A 300 -1.69 17.73 22.83
CA THR A 300 -0.58 16.86 22.43
C THR A 300 -0.97 15.39 22.59
N LYS A 301 -1.50 15.02 23.77
CA LYS A 301 -2.00 13.66 24.04
C LYS A 301 -3.03 13.19 23.01
N GLN A 302 -3.97 14.07 22.65
CA GLN A 302 -4.97 13.79 21.62
C GLN A 302 -4.33 13.53 20.26
N LYS A 303 -3.36 14.35 19.83
CA LYS A 303 -2.64 14.15 18.56
C LYS A 303 -1.88 12.83 18.55
N LEU A 304 -1.08 12.55 19.58
CA LEU A 304 -0.31 11.31 19.72
C LEU A 304 -1.20 10.07 19.66
N ALA A 305 -2.31 10.05 20.41
CA ALA A 305 -3.23 8.92 20.41
C ALA A 305 -3.98 8.74 19.08
N THR A 306 -4.33 9.83 18.39
CA THR A 306 -4.99 9.77 17.08
C THR A 306 -4.03 9.26 15.99
N MET A 307 -2.77 9.71 16.01
CA MET A 307 -1.74 9.20 15.13
C MET A 307 -1.52 7.70 15.36
N ALA A 308 -1.39 7.28 16.63
CA ALA A 308 -1.17 5.88 16.98
C ALA A 308 -2.36 4.96 16.63
N SER A 309 -3.61 5.40 16.85
CA SER A 309 -4.78 4.58 16.51
C SER A 309 -4.93 4.38 15.00
N LYS A 310 -4.70 5.43 14.19
CA LYS A 310 -4.67 5.35 12.73
C LYS A 310 -3.54 4.44 12.24
N LEU A 311 -2.34 4.58 12.82
CA LEU A 311 -1.21 3.72 12.50
C LEU A 311 -1.48 2.26 12.85
N TYR A 312 -2.11 1.98 13.99
CA TYR A 312 -2.47 0.62 14.39
C TYR A 312 -3.43 -0.05 13.40
N ALA A 313 -4.50 0.63 12.99
CA ALA A 313 -5.42 0.10 12.00
C ALA A 313 -4.73 -0.13 10.64
N THR A 314 -3.86 0.80 10.24
CA THR A 314 -3.11 0.76 8.97
C THR A 314 -2.09 -0.38 8.94
N GLU A 315 -1.31 -0.56 10.00
CA GLU A 315 -0.39 -1.69 10.14
C GLU A 315 -1.16 -3.02 10.10
N SER A 316 -2.32 -3.08 10.77
CA SER A 316 -3.12 -4.30 10.85
C SER A 316 -3.69 -4.72 9.49
N LEU A 317 -4.28 -3.78 8.73
CA LEU A 317 -4.87 -4.10 7.42
C LEU A 317 -3.80 -4.45 6.35
N ILE A 318 -2.63 -3.82 6.43
CA ILE A 318 -1.54 -4.07 5.48
C ILE A 318 -0.95 -5.47 5.73
N TYR A 319 -0.59 -5.80 6.96
CA TYR A 319 -0.04 -7.13 7.26
C TYR A 319 -1.07 -8.24 7.12
N ARG A 320 -2.38 -7.96 7.32
CA ARG A 320 -3.45 -8.88 6.94
C ARG A 320 -3.42 -9.21 5.45
N THR A 321 -3.23 -8.20 4.60
CA THR A 321 -3.13 -8.40 3.14
C THR A 321 -1.89 -9.20 2.77
N VAL A 322 -0.75 -8.94 3.42
CA VAL A 322 0.47 -9.74 3.21
C VAL A 322 0.22 -11.21 3.58
N GLY A 323 -0.47 -11.46 4.69
CA GLY A 323 -0.90 -12.81 5.06
C GLY A 323 -1.82 -13.48 4.05
N TYR A 324 -2.71 -12.73 3.40
CA TYR A 324 -3.54 -13.27 2.32
C TYR A 324 -2.71 -13.74 1.12
N PHE A 325 -1.62 -13.05 0.79
CA PHE A 325 -0.70 -13.55 -0.23
C PHE A 325 -0.05 -14.86 0.19
N GLU A 326 0.43 -14.95 1.43
CA GLU A 326 1.03 -16.18 1.97
C GLU A 326 0.04 -17.35 1.95
N ASP A 327 -1.16 -17.15 2.48
CA ASP A 327 -2.21 -18.18 2.48
C ASP A 327 -2.51 -18.66 1.06
N ARG A 328 -2.57 -17.75 0.09
CA ARG A 328 -2.85 -18.08 -1.31
C ARG A 328 -1.69 -18.78 -2.01
N MET A 329 -0.45 -18.35 -1.75
CA MET A 329 0.74 -19.02 -2.29
C MET A 329 0.91 -20.43 -1.71
N ASN A 330 0.57 -20.63 -0.43
CA ASN A 330 0.59 -21.94 0.22
C ASN A 330 -0.43 -22.94 -0.36
N GLU A 331 -1.45 -22.47 -1.07
CA GLU A 331 -2.38 -23.32 -1.82
C GLU A 331 -1.86 -23.75 -3.21
N LEU A 332 -0.81 -23.08 -3.72
CA LEU A 332 -0.19 -23.44 -4.99
C LEU A 332 0.65 -24.71 -4.83
N SER A 333 0.68 -25.55 -5.86
CA SER A 333 1.63 -26.67 -5.92
C SER A 333 3.06 -26.16 -6.03
N GLU A 334 4.05 -26.98 -5.65
CA GLU A 334 5.47 -26.64 -5.81
C GLU A 334 5.83 -26.22 -7.24
N GLU A 335 5.20 -26.83 -8.25
CA GLU A 335 5.40 -26.45 -9.65
C GLU A 335 4.78 -25.09 -9.98
N ALA A 336 3.58 -24.81 -9.49
CA ALA A 336 2.92 -23.52 -9.68
C ALA A 336 3.67 -22.38 -8.94
N GLN A 337 4.34 -22.67 -7.82
CA GLN A 337 5.20 -21.70 -7.14
C GLN A 337 6.47 -21.34 -7.92
N LYS A 338 6.87 -22.14 -8.92
CA LYS A 338 7.98 -21.80 -9.83
C LYS A 338 7.52 -20.98 -11.05
N ASP A 339 6.23 -21.05 -11.39
CA ASP A 339 5.65 -20.20 -12.42
C ASP A 339 5.30 -18.82 -11.85
N GLY A 340 6.12 -17.83 -12.22
CA GLY A 340 5.90 -16.44 -11.86
C GLY A 340 4.52 -15.89 -12.25
N LYS A 341 3.86 -16.46 -13.27
CA LYS A 341 2.49 -16.06 -13.66
C LYS A 341 1.45 -16.49 -12.64
N GLU A 342 1.62 -17.66 -12.02
CA GLU A 342 0.73 -18.16 -10.96
C GLU A 342 0.90 -17.35 -9.68
N ILE A 343 2.15 -16.98 -9.32
CA ILE A 343 2.42 -16.04 -8.22
C ILE A 343 1.74 -14.69 -8.47
N ALA A 344 1.89 -14.15 -9.68
CA ALA A 344 1.26 -12.88 -10.06
C ALA A 344 -0.27 -12.96 -9.94
N ALA A 345 -0.88 -14.06 -10.40
CA ALA A 345 -2.32 -14.30 -10.27
C ALA A 345 -2.77 -14.43 -8.80
N ALA A 346 -1.99 -15.08 -7.95
CA ALA A 346 -2.25 -15.20 -6.51
C ALA A 346 -2.29 -13.83 -5.82
N ILE A 347 -1.38 -12.92 -6.16
CA ILE A 347 -1.39 -11.55 -5.64
C ILE A 347 -2.54 -10.73 -6.25
N ALA A 348 -2.79 -10.88 -7.55
CA ALA A 348 -3.84 -10.16 -8.25
C ALA A 348 -5.26 -10.48 -7.74
N GLU A 349 -5.47 -11.62 -7.08
CA GLU A 349 -6.72 -11.94 -6.39
C GLU A 349 -7.12 -10.84 -5.40
N TYR A 350 -6.12 -10.22 -4.74
CA TYR A 350 -6.30 -9.20 -3.69
C TYR A 350 -6.02 -7.77 -4.19
N ALA A 351 -6.30 -7.49 -5.46
CA ALA A 351 -6.12 -6.16 -6.05
C ALA A 351 -6.93 -5.05 -5.33
N ILE A 352 -8.08 -5.42 -4.74
CA ILE A 352 -8.90 -4.52 -3.91
C ILE A 352 -8.09 -4.12 -2.67
N GLU A 353 -7.63 -5.09 -1.90
CA GLU A 353 -6.86 -4.90 -0.68
C GLU A 353 -5.56 -4.14 -0.95
N CYS A 354 -4.85 -4.44 -2.04
CA CYS A 354 -3.68 -3.66 -2.46
C CYS A 354 -3.99 -2.17 -2.64
N SER A 355 -5.11 -1.86 -3.30
CA SER A 355 -5.54 -0.47 -3.53
C SER A 355 -5.96 0.21 -2.23
N ILE A 356 -6.63 -0.51 -1.33
CA ILE A 356 -6.98 -0.03 0.03
C ILE A 356 -5.71 0.29 0.81
N ASN A 357 -4.75 -0.63 0.86
CA ASN A 357 -3.46 -0.46 1.55
C ASN A 357 -2.72 0.79 1.09
N LYS A 358 -2.67 0.99 -0.23
CA LYS A 358 -2.01 2.14 -0.85
C LYS A 358 -2.65 3.45 -0.42
N VAL A 359 -3.99 3.54 -0.50
CA VAL A 359 -4.73 4.77 -0.17
C VAL A 359 -4.67 5.04 1.33
N VAL A 360 -5.02 4.07 2.16
CA VAL A 360 -5.06 4.23 3.62
C VAL A 360 -3.67 4.49 4.17
N GLY A 361 -2.66 3.72 3.75
CA GLY A 361 -1.28 3.91 4.18
C GLY A 361 -0.73 5.30 3.84
N SER A 362 -0.90 5.73 2.59
CA SER A 362 -0.41 7.04 2.15
C SER A 362 -1.11 8.21 2.86
N GLU A 363 -2.43 8.12 3.13
CA GLU A 363 -3.17 9.19 3.81
C GLU A 363 -2.91 9.21 5.32
N VAL A 364 -2.68 8.05 5.94
CA VAL A 364 -2.30 8.00 7.35
C VAL A 364 -0.88 8.53 7.56
N LEU A 365 0.07 8.22 6.67
CA LEU A 365 1.39 8.84 6.72
C LEU A 365 1.32 10.36 6.49
N ASP A 366 0.56 10.85 5.51
CA ASP A 366 0.35 12.28 5.25
C ASP A 366 -0.16 13.01 6.50
N TYR A 367 -1.19 12.45 7.15
CA TYR A 367 -1.73 12.98 8.42
C TYR A 367 -0.69 12.96 9.55
N ILE A 368 0.04 11.86 9.73
CA ILE A 368 1.04 11.72 10.81
C ILE A 368 2.22 12.66 10.56
N ALA A 369 2.66 12.83 9.31
CA ALA A 369 3.75 13.73 8.97
C ALA A 369 3.36 15.20 9.20
N ASP A 370 2.14 15.60 8.84
CA ASP A 370 1.59 16.93 9.12
C ASP A 370 1.54 17.20 10.62
N GLU A 371 1.00 16.26 11.39
CA GLU A 371 0.92 16.37 12.84
C GLU A 371 2.30 16.35 13.53
N ALA A 372 3.26 15.63 12.95
CA ALA A 372 4.65 15.65 13.41
C ALA A 372 5.28 17.04 13.25
N VAL A 373 5.11 17.68 12.08
CA VAL A 373 5.54 19.07 11.87
C VAL A 373 4.85 20.00 12.87
N GLN A 374 3.53 19.84 13.05
CA GLN A 374 2.74 20.66 13.97
C GLN A 374 3.21 20.54 15.44
N LEU A 375 3.60 19.35 15.88
CA LEU A 375 4.13 19.09 17.22
C LEU A 375 5.54 19.67 17.43
N HIS A 376 6.34 19.75 16.37
CA HIS A 376 7.65 20.41 16.39
C HIS A 376 7.55 21.95 16.23
N GLY A 377 6.38 22.46 15.83
CA GLY A 377 6.15 23.88 15.61
C GLY A 377 7.09 24.45 14.55
N GLY A 378 7.70 25.61 14.82
CA GLY A 378 8.64 26.22 13.89
C GLY A 378 9.83 25.33 13.52
N TYR A 379 10.25 24.43 14.40
CA TYR A 379 11.34 23.47 14.12
C TYR A 379 10.95 22.41 13.10
N GLY A 380 9.67 22.04 13.03
CA GLY A 380 9.18 21.11 12.02
C GLY A 380 9.24 21.66 10.59
N PHE A 381 9.45 22.97 10.44
CA PHE A 381 9.65 23.65 9.16
C PHE A 381 11.13 23.86 8.80
N MET A 382 12.06 23.51 9.69
CA MET A 382 13.51 23.67 9.49
C MET A 382 14.13 22.37 8.99
N GLN A 383 15.03 22.44 8.00
CA GLN A 383 15.62 21.27 7.33
C GLN A 383 16.54 20.42 8.23
N GLU A 384 16.99 20.98 9.35
CA GLU A 384 17.76 20.28 10.39
C GLU A 384 16.93 19.21 11.12
N TYR A 385 15.59 19.25 11.01
CA TYR A 385 14.69 18.30 11.67
C TYR A 385 14.15 17.27 10.69
N GLU A 386 14.31 16.00 11.02
CA GLU A 386 13.90 14.87 10.17
C GLU A 386 12.41 14.91 9.78
N VAL A 387 11.54 15.43 10.65
CA VAL A 387 10.10 15.56 10.37
C VAL A 387 9.80 16.50 9.19
N GLU A 388 10.66 17.48 8.91
CA GLU A 388 10.54 18.35 7.73
C GLU A 388 10.70 17.52 6.44
N ARG A 389 11.73 16.66 6.41
CA ARG A 389 11.98 15.76 5.29
C ARG A 389 10.83 14.77 5.13
N ILE A 390 10.41 14.12 6.20
CA ILE A 390 9.27 13.17 6.17
C ILE A 390 8.00 13.85 5.63
N TYR A 391 7.73 15.10 6.00
CA TYR A 391 6.59 15.85 5.49
C TYR A 391 6.63 15.98 3.97
N ARG A 392 7.73 16.49 3.40
CA ARG A 392 7.87 16.64 1.94
C ARG A 392 7.88 15.30 1.22
N ASP A 393 8.54 14.30 1.80
CA ASP A 393 8.66 12.95 1.22
C ASP A 393 7.31 12.22 1.19
N SER A 394 6.46 12.44 2.20
CA SER A 394 5.16 11.77 2.28
C SER A 394 4.22 12.12 1.11
N ARG A 395 4.34 13.33 0.56
CA ARG A 395 3.36 13.89 -0.37
C ARG A 395 3.23 13.10 -1.67
N ILE A 396 4.33 12.54 -2.19
CA ILE A 396 4.32 11.80 -3.45
C ILE A 396 3.59 10.45 -3.34
N ASN A 397 3.46 9.90 -2.12
CA ASN A 397 2.85 8.60 -1.89
C ASN A 397 1.36 8.54 -2.30
N ARG A 398 0.70 9.69 -2.31
CA ARG A 398 -0.70 9.82 -2.75
C ARG A 398 -0.86 9.92 -4.28
N ILE A 399 0.25 9.96 -5.02
CA ILE A 399 0.29 10.24 -6.47
C ILE A 399 0.81 9.02 -7.26
N PHE A 400 2.00 8.52 -6.96
CA PHE A 400 2.55 7.36 -7.69
C PHE A 400 1.88 6.05 -7.28
N GLU A 401 2.22 4.94 -7.95
CA GLU A 401 1.49 3.66 -7.83
C GLU A 401 -0.01 3.81 -8.12
N GLY A 402 -0.33 4.68 -9.08
CA GLY A 402 -1.66 5.22 -9.35
C GLY A 402 -2.09 6.25 -8.30
N THR A 403 -2.73 7.35 -8.72
CA THR A 403 -3.19 8.34 -7.75
C THR A 403 -4.22 7.74 -6.78
N ASN A 404 -4.41 8.34 -5.62
CA ASN A 404 -5.42 7.83 -4.68
C ASN A 404 -6.83 7.87 -5.30
N GLU A 405 -7.11 8.79 -6.22
CA GLU A 405 -8.38 8.83 -6.97
C GLU A 405 -8.52 7.59 -7.88
N ILE A 406 -7.48 7.24 -8.65
CA ILE A 406 -7.50 6.04 -9.49
C ILE A 406 -7.65 4.77 -8.65
N ASN A 407 -6.92 4.67 -7.54
CA ASN A 407 -7.04 3.51 -6.64
C ASN A 407 -8.44 3.40 -6.03
N ARG A 408 -9.05 4.53 -5.63
CA ARG A 408 -10.45 4.57 -5.17
C ARG A 408 -11.43 4.14 -6.25
N MET A 409 -11.23 4.53 -7.51
CA MET A 409 -12.10 4.13 -8.61
C MET A 409 -12.00 2.62 -8.90
N ILE A 410 -10.83 2.02 -8.72
CA ILE A 410 -10.58 0.60 -8.98
C ILE A 410 -11.28 -0.32 -7.98
N VAL A 411 -11.39 0.08 -6.70
CA VAL A 411 -12.02 -0.73 -5.65
C VAL A 411 -13.45 -1.17 -6.00
N PRO A 412 -14.44 -0.28 -6.19
CA PRO A 412 -15.81 -0.64 -6.55
C PRO A 412 -15.90 -1.30 -7.93
N GLY A 413 -15.12 -0.85 -8.92
CA GLY A 413 -15.08 -1.48 -10.24
C GLY A 413 -14.62 -2.96 -10.18
N THR A 414 -13.67 -3.26 -9.30
CA THR A 414 -13.16 -4.63 -9.11
C THR A 414 -14.16 -5.49 -8.35
N PHE A 415 -14.84 -4.95 -7.34
CA PHE A 415 -15.98 -5.63 -6.69
C PHE A 415 -17.06 -6.03 -7.71
N LEU A 416 -17.48 -5.10 -8.58
CA LEU A 416 -18.48 -5.37 -9.61
C LEU A 416 -18.01 -6.43 -10.60
N LYS A 417 -16.75 -6.37 -11.04
CA LYS A 417 -16.15 -7.39 -11.92
C LYS A 417 -16.16 -8.78 -11.28
N LYS A 418 -15.78 -8.87 -10.00
CA LYS A 418 -15.83 -10.14 -9.24
C LYS A 418 -17.26 -10.66 -9.10
N ALA A 419 -18.24 -9.77 -8.88
CA ALA A 419 -19.65 -10.16 -8.82
C ALA A 419 -20.19 -10.68 -10.17
N MET A 420 -19.86 -10.00 -11.29
CA MET A 420 -20.28 -10.43 -12.64
C MET A 420 -19.71 -11.79 -13.04
N LYS A 421 -18.51 -12.12 -12.57
CA LYS A 421 -17.89 -13.43 -12.78
C LYS A 421 -18.38 -14.52 -11.81
N GLY A 422 -19.22 -14.18 -10.84
CA GLY A 422 -19.68 -15.11 -9.80
C GLY A 422 -18.60 -15.47 -8.77
N GLU A 423 -17.50 -14.71 -8.70
CA GLU A 423 -16.44 -14.91 -7.71
C GLU A 423 -16.90 -14.49 -6.30
N LEU A 424 -17.72 -13.43 -6.22
CA LEU A 424 -18.34 -12.89 -5.01
C LEU A 424 -19.88 -12.77 -5.17
N PRO A 425 -20.71 -13.28 -4.24
CA PRO A 425 -22.17 -13.23 -4.33
C PRO A 425 -22.78 -11.87 -3.91
N LEU A 426 -22.22 -10.74 -4.37
CA LEU A 426 -22.61 -9.40 -3.91
C LEU A 426 -24.10 -9.08 -4.16
N LEU A 427 -24.64 -9.45 -5.32
CA LEU A 427 -26.05 -9.22 -5.66
C LEU A 427 -27.00 -9.98 -4.73
N GLN A 428 -26.68 -11.25 -4.44
CA GLN A 428 -27.48 -12.07 -3.53
C GLN A 428 -27.46 -11.51 -2.11
N GLN A 429 -26.28 -11.07 -1.64
CA GLN A 429 -26.14 -10.47 -0.31
C GLN A 429 -26.87 -9.12 -0.20
N ALA A 430 -26.82 -8.30 -1.26
CA ALA A 430 -27.57 -7.04 -1.30
C ALA A 430 -29.09 -7.25 -1.24
N MET A 431 -29.62 -8.26 -1.95
CA MET A 431 -31.05 -8.62 -1.88
C MET A 431 -31.45 -9.11 -0.48
N LYS A 432 -30.65 -10.01 0.10
CA LYS A 432 -30.87 -10.51 1.47
C LYS A 432 -30.86 -9.38 2.49
N LEU A 433 -29.95 -8.41 2.35
CA LEU A 433 -29.88 -7.25 3.22
C LEU A 433 -31.14 -6.38 3.12
N GLN A 434 -31.70 -6.17 1.92
CA GLN A 434 -32.94 -5.39 1.78
C GLN A 434 -34.10 -6.02 2.56
N GLU A 435 -34.23 -7.34 2.54
CA GLU A 435 -35.22 -8.07 3.34
C GLU A 435 -34.96 -7.94 4.83
N GLU A 436 -33.70 -8.09 5.26
CA GLU A 436 -33.29 -7.94 6.65
C GLU A 436 -33.62 -6.55 7.22
N LEU A 437 -33.38 -5.49 6.44
CA LEU A 437 -33.63 -4.10 6.86
C LEU A 437 -35.10 -3.81 7.17
N LEU A 438 -36.03 -4.53 6.54
CA LEU A 438 -37.47 -4.42 6.82
C LEU A 438 -37.84 -5.02 8.19
N MET A 439 -37.09 -6.02 8.65
CA MET A 439 -37.35 -6.77 9.88
C MET A 439 -36.34 -6.44 11.00
N MET A 440 -35.42 -5.51 10.75
CA MET A 440 -34.27 -5.27 11.63
C MET A 440 -34.70 -4.78 13.01
N MET A 441 -34.40 -5.60 14.02
CA MET A 441 -34.48 -5.27 15.43
C MET A 441 -33.10 -4.80 15.95
N PRO A 442 -33.04 -3.95 16.99
CA PRO A 442 -31.78 -3.62 17.65
C PRO A 442 -31.11 -4.89 18.17
N GLU A 443 -29.83 -5.08 17.83
CA GLU A 443 -29.00 -6.16 18.39
C GLU A 443 -28.53 -5.74 19.80
N GLU A 444 -28.64 -6.63 20.78
CA GLU A 444 -28.05 -6.39 22.10
C GLU A 444 -26.53 -6.44 22.00
N VAL A 445 -25.86 -5.39 22.46
CA VAL A 445 -24.40 -5.33 22.52
C VAL A 445 -23.96 -5.99 23.82
N GLY A 446 -23.11 -7.00 23.74
CA GLY A 446 -22.54 -7.68 24.91
C GLY A 446 -21.61 -6.78 25.72
N ASP A 447 -21.26 -7.25 26.92
CA ASP A 447 -20.35 -6.55 27.86
C ASP A 447 -18.88 -6.98 27.69
N GLU A 448 -18.60 -7.97 26.83
CA GLU A 448 -17.25 -8.45 26.58
C GLU A 448 -16.38 -7.39 25.86
N PRO A 449 -15.05 -7.40 26.06
CA PRO A 449 -14.16 -6.50 25.33
C PRO A 449 -14.37 -6.65 23.82
N LEU A 450 -14.40 -5.51 23.12
CA LEU A 450 -14.61 -5.42 21.67
C LEU A 450 -16.03 -5.77 21.17
N ALA A 451 -17.00 -6.05 22.04
CA ALA A 451 -18.38 -6.36 21.64
C ALA A 451 -19.01 -5.27 20.78
N LYS A 452 -18.81 -3.99 21.17
CA LYS A 452 -19.31 -2.84 20.43
C LYS A 452 -18.63 -2.74 19.06
N GLU A 453 -17.32 -2.91 19.00
CA GLU A 453 -16.53 -2.83 17.77
C GLU A 453 -16.94 -3.92 16.77
N LYS A 454 -17.25 -5.13 17.24
CA LYS A 454 -17.83 -6.22 16.42
C LYS A 454 -19.14 -5.79 15.76
N VAL A 455 -20.06 -5.21 16.53
CA VAL A 455 -21.35 -4.72 16.02
C VAL A 455 -21.14 -3.57 15.03
N LEU A 456 -20.23 -2.64 15.31
CA LEU A 456 -19.90 -1.54 14.39
C LEU A 456 -19.35 -2.06 13.05
N VAL A 457 -18.41 -3.01 13.07
CA VAL A 457 -17.85 -3.62 11.85
C VAL A 457 -18.94 -4.34 11.05
N LYS A 458 -19.76 -5.16 11.71
CA LYS A 458 -20.89 -5.86 11.08
C LYS A 458 -21.87 -4.90 10.41
N ASN A 459 -22.22 -3.80 11.08
CA ASN A 459 -23.09 -2.78 10.51
C ASN A 459 -22.40 -1.98 9.41
N ALA A 460 -21.10 -1.72 9.51
CA ALA A 460 -20.32 -1.04 8.49
C ALA A 460 -20.31 -1.83 7.16
N LYS A 461 -20.16 -3.16 7.22
CA LYS A 461 -20.29 -4.05 6.05
C LYS A 461 -21.68 -3.94 5.40
N LYS A 462 -22.74 -3.98 6.21
CA LYS A 462 -24.12 -3.80 5.74
C LYS A 462 -24.32 -2.43 5.08
N ILE A 463 -23.79 -1.36 5.67
CA ILE A 463 -23.86 -0.01 5.11
C ILE A 463 -23.14 0.04 3.75
N GLY A 464 -21.96 -0.57 3.63
CA GLY A 464 -21.22 -0.67 2.37
C GLY A 464 -22.00 -1.40 1.27
N LEU A 465 -22.59 -2.56 1.60
CA LEU A 465 -23.44 -3.32 0.68
C LEU A 465 -24.69 -2.54 0.26
N LEU A 466 -25.34 -1.86 1.20
CA LEU A 466 -26.52 -1.03 0.93
C LEU A 466 -26.17 0.12 -0.02
N ALA A 467 -25.11 0.87 0.28
CA ALA A 467 -24.69 2.01 -0.52
C ALA A 467 -24.28 1.59 -1.94
N ALA A 468 -23.44 0.55 -2.06
CA ALA A 468 -23.00 0.04 -3.36
C ALA A 468 -24.15 -0.57 -4.17
N GLY A 469 -25.03 -1.36 -3.53
CA GLY A 469 -26.17 -1.99 -4.18
C GLY A 469 -27.16 -0.99 -4.75
N LEU A 470 -27.49 0.06 -3.98
CA LEU A 470 -28.41 1.11 -4.45
C LEU A 470 -27.80 1.96 -5.56
N ALA A 471 -26.51 2.30 -5.47
CA ALA A 471 -25.81 3.01 -6.53
C ALA A 471 -25.80 2.19 -7.83
N ALA A 472 -25.45 0.90 -7.77
CA ALA A 472 -25.48 0.01 -8.92
C ALA A 472 -26.88 -0.13 -9.52
N GLN A 473 -27.92 -0.24 -8.68
CA GLN A 473 -29.31 -0.30 -9.12
C GLN A 473 -29.76 0.99 -9.82
N ARG A 474 -29.36 2.16 -9.31
CA ARG A 474 -29.74 3.46 -9.87
C ARG A 474 -29.05 3.77 -11.20
N PHE A 475 -27.73 3.60 -11.23
CA PHE A 475 -26.92 4.08 -12.35
C PHE A 475 -26.60 2.99 -13.38
N GLY A 476 -26.69 1.72 -13.00
CA GLY A 476 -26.41 0.59 -13.89
C GLY A 476 -25.06 0.73 -14.57
N ALA A 477 -25.03 0.55 -15.89
CA ALA A 477 -23.82 0.70 -16.70
C ALA A 477 -23.22 2.12 -16.71
N LYS A 478 -23.94 3.14 -16.22
CA LYS A 478 -23.44 4.52 -16.12
C LYS A 478 -22.72 4.80 -14.81
N LEU A 479 -22.68 3.85 -13.88
CA LEU A 479 -22.06 4.05 -12.57
C LEU A 479 -20.58 4.49 -12.67
N ASP A 480 -19.85 4.02 -13.67
CA ASP A 480 -18.45 4.40 -13.92
C ASP A 480 -18.24 5.91 -14.15
N ALA A 481 -19.30 6.63 -14.55
CA ALA A 481 -19.28 8.09 -14.71
C ALA A 481 -19.59 8.85 -13.41
N GLU A 482 -20.17 8.19 -12.40
CA GLU A 482 -20.57 8.79 -11.11
C GLU A 482 -19.41 8.68 -10.10
N GLN A 483 -18.31 9.37 -10.39
CA GLN A 483 -17.04 9.20 -9.68
C GLN A 483 -17.13 9.53 -8.19
N GLU A 484 -17.92 10.54 -7.81
CA GLU A 484 -18.12 10.94 -6.42
C GLU A 484 -18.79 9.82 -5.60
N VAL A 485 -19.77 9.14 -6.21
CA VAL A 485 -20.45 7.98 -5.61
C VAL A 485 -19.49 6.81 -5.48
N LEU A 486 -18.70 6.54 -6.52
CA LEU A 486 -17.69 5.47 -6.50
C LEU A 486 -16.61 5.70 -5.45
N VAL A 487 -16.13 6.93 -5.31
CA VAL A 487 -15.16 7.33 -4.29
C VAL A 487 -15.75 7.16 -2.89
N ASN A 488 -17.02 7.54 -2.66
CA ASN A 488 -17.68 7.29 -1.37
C ASN A 488 -17.76 5.79 -1.06
N ILE A 489 -18.14 4.95 -2.03
CA ILE A 489 -18.18 3.49 -1.86
C ILE A 489 -16.77 2.94 -1.54
N ALA A 490 -15.74 3.42 -2.22
CA ALA A 490 -14.36 3.04 -1.95
C ALA A 490 -13.92 3.45 -0.55
N ASN A 491 -14.23 4.67 -0.11
CA ASN A 491 -13.90 5.13 1.25
C ASN A 491 -14.63 4.31 2.33
N ILE A 492 -15.88 3.89 2.08
CA ILE A 492 -16.58 2.97 2.98
C ILE A 492 -15.82 1.63 3.03
N ALA A 493 -15.46 1.05 1.88
CA ALA A 493 -14.71 -0.21 1.84
C ALA A 493 -13.35 -0.11 2.54
N ASN A 494 -12.63 0.99 2.36
CA ASN A 494 -11.36 1.29 3.04
C ASN A 494 -11.55 1.24 4.56
N ASN A 495 -12.54 1.98 5.08
CA ASN A 495 -12.80 2.05 6.51
C ASN A 495 -13.31 0.71 7.07
N VAL A 496 -14.17 -0.02 6.36
CA VAL A 496 -14.61 -1.38 6.75
C VAL A 496 -13.40 -2.31 6.91
N PHE A 497 -12.51 -2.36 5.92
CA PHE A 497 -11.36 -3.24 5.95
C PHE A 497 -10.38 -2.87 7.08
N ALA A 498 -10.16 -1.57 7.29
CA ALA A 498 -9.31 -1.07 8.37
C ALA A 498 -9.89 -1.36 9.76
N MET A 499 -11.18 -1.10 9.96
CA MET A 499 -11.89 -1.37 11.22
C MET A 499 -11.86 -2.85 11.58
N GLU A 500 -12.21 -3.71 10.62
CA GLU A 500 -12.19 -5.16 10.84
C GLU A 500 -10.78 -5.66 11.13
N SER A 501 -9.76 -5.16 10.44
CA SER A 501 -8.38 -5.60 10.67
C SER A 501 -7.85 -5.20 12.05
N ALA A 502 -8.17 -3.98 12.52
CA ALA A 502 -7.83 -3.55 13.89
C ALA A 502 -8.56 -4.39 14.95
N LEU A 503 -9.85 -4.67 14.72
CA LEU A 503 -10.69 -5.52 15.57
C LEU A 503 -10.11 -6.93 15.69
N LEU A 504 -9.91 -7.61 14.55
CA LEU A 504 -9.46 -9.01 14.53
C LEU A 504 -8.05 -9.17 15.12
N ARG A 505 -7.15 -8.20 14.88
CA ARG A 505 -5.83 -8.19 15.54
C ARG A 505 -5.93 -8.02 17.05
N SER A 506 -6.81 -7.12 17.51
CA SER A 506 -7.04 -6.91 18.95
C SER A 506 -7.69 -8.12 19.61
N GLU A 507 -8.64 -8.76 18.94
CA GLU A 507 -9.27 -10.00 19.40
C GLU A 507 -8.26 -11.14 19.50
N LYS A 508 -7.43 -11.34 18.46
CA LYS A 508 -6.35 -12.34 18.48
C LYS A 508 -5.40 -12.11 19.65
N ALA A 509 -5.02 -10.85 19.91
CA ALA A 509 -4.16 -10.50 21.04
C ALA A 509 -4.87 -10.72 22.38
N LEU A 510 -6.15 -10.36 22.50
CA LEU A 510 -6.96 -10.57 23.69
C LEU A 510 -7.04 -12.06 24.06
N GLU A 511 -7.28 -12.93 23.07
CA GLU A 511 -7.32 -14.38 23.25
C GLU A 511 -5.95 -14.96 23.65
N LYS A 512 -4.86 -14.44 23.06
CA LYS A 512 -3.50 -14.96 23.27
C LYS A 512 -2.86 -14.51 24.58
N VAL A 513 -3.03 -13.24 24.96
CA VAL A 513 -2.30 -12.63 26.10
C VAL A 513 -3.19 -12.00 27.18
N GLY A 514 -4.51 -11.99 26.99
CA GLY A 514 -5.48 -11.44 27.95
C GLY A 514 -5.64 -9.92 27.87
N ALA A 515 -6.73 -9.42 28.47
CA ALA A 515 -7.17 -8.02 28.35
C ALA A 515 -6.15 -6.99 28.85
N GLU A 516 -5.47 -7.27 29.95
CA GLU A 516 -4.50 -6.35 30.55
C GLU A 516 -3.32 -6.07 29.60
N LYS A 517 -2.77 -7.12 28.98
CA LYS A 517 -1.66 -6.99 28.02
C LYS A 517 -2.12 -6.48 26.67
N ALA A 518 -3.37 -6.75 26.27
CA ALA A 518 -3.97 -6.26 25.04
C ALA A 518 -4.59 -4.84 25.17
N ALA A 519 -4.58 -4.23 26.36
CA ALA A 519 -5.31 -2.99 26.64
C ALA A 519 -5.01 -1.83 25.67
N GLN A 520 -3.74 -1.69 25.24
CA GLN A 520 -3.37 -0.64 24.29
C GLN A 520 -3.99 -0.86 22.90
N LYS A 521 -4.02 -2.10 22.42
CA LYS A 521 -4.64 -2.51 21.15
C LYS A 521 -6.15 -2.29 21.19
N ILE A 522 -6.79 -2.63 22.31
CA ILE A 522 -8.21 -2.38 22.55
C ILE A 522 -8.50 -0.88 22.46
N LEU A 523 -7.74 -0.04 23.16
CA LEU A 523 -7.90 1.42 23.11
C LEU A 523 -7.77 1.97 21.69
N TYR A 524 -6.76 1.54 20.93
CA TYR A 524 -6.60 1.96 19.54
C TYR A 524 -7.80 1.57 18.68
N THR A 525 -8.29 0.35 18.85
CA THR A 525 -9.44 -0.16 18.09
C THR A 525 -10.72 0.59 18.43
N GLU A 526 -11.02 0.81 19.71
CA GLU A 526 -12.20 1.58 20.13
C GLU A 526 -12.17 3.02 19.59
N ILE A 527 -10.99 3.67 19.61
CA ILE A 527 -10.81 5.02 19.07
C ILE A 527 -11.01 5.02 17.56
N TYR A 528 -10.31 4.14 16.85
CA TYR A 528 -10.33 4.10 15.39
C TYR A 528 -11.71 3.71 14.86
N CYS A 529 -12.32 2.66 15.39
CA CYS A 529 -13.61 2.16 14.93
C CYS A 529 -14.72 3.19 15.11
N GLN A 530 -14.73 3.97 16.19
CA GLN A 530 -15.74 5.01 16.36
C GLN A 530 -15.59 6.12 15.31
N GLU A 531 -14.39 6.66 15.12
CA GLU A 531 -14.15 7.75 14.16
C GLU A 531 -14.37 7.28 12.70
N ALA A 532 -13.89 6.09 12.35
CA ALA A 532 -14.06 5.52 11.02
C ALA A 532 -15.54 5.19 10.72
N PHE A 533 -16.31 4.76 11.72
CA PHE A 533 -17.75 4.49 11.54
C PHE A 533 -18.56 5.78 11.33
N GLU A 534 -18.20 6.88 11.99
CA GLU A 534 -18.80 8.20 11.75
C GLU A 534 -18.52 8.69 10.31
N GLU A 535 -17.32 8.44 9.78
CA GLU A 535 -17.01 8.71 8.37
C GLU A 535 -17.81 7.84 7.41
N ILE A 536 -17.97 6.54 7.70
CA ILE A 536 -18.79 5.62 6.92
C ILE A 536 -20.25 6.11 6.85
N GLU A 537 -20.81 6.54 7.97
CA GLU A 537 -22.18 7.09 8.01
C GLU A 537 -22.31 8.30 7.08
N LYS A 538 -21.33 9.20 7.09
CA LYS A 538 -21.30 10.38 6.21
C LYS A 538 -21.26 9.97 4.73
N TYR A 539 -20.29 9.15 4.33
CA TYR A 539 -20.15 8.72 2.93
C TYR A 539 -21.39 7.96 2.45
N ALA A 540 -21.95 7.10 3.30
CA ALA A 540 -23.17 6.36 2.98
C ALA A 540 -24.36 7.28 2.80
N LYS A 541 -24.54 8.27 3.69
CA LYS A 541 -25.61 9.26 3.56
C LYS A 541 -25.54 10.01 2.24
N ASP A 542 -24.35 10.49 1.87
CA ASP A 542 -24.14 11.22 0.61
C ASP A 542 -24.45 10.33 -0.61
N THR A 543 -23.99 9.07 -0.59
CA THR A 543 -24.30 8.08 -1.64
C THR A 543 -25.80 7.77 -1.73
N LEU A 544 -26.49 7.57 -0.61
CA LEU A 544 -27.93 7.29 -0.59
C LEU A 544 -28.75 8.46 -1.15
N LEU A 545 -28.35 9.70 -0.84
CA LEU A 545 -28.99 10.90 -1.36
C LEU A 545 -28.83 11.03 -2.88
N ALA A 546 -27.71 10.57 -3.44
CA ALA A 546 -27.48 10.54 -4.89
C ALA A 546 -28.19 9.37 -5.59
N ALA A 547 -28.32 8.22 -4.92
CA ALA A 547 -28.84 7.00 -5.52
C ALA A 547 -30.37 6.86 -5.49
N VAL A 548 -31.06 7.51 -4.54
CA VAL A 548 -32.50 7.28 -4.29
C VAL A 548 -33.25 8.60 -4.09
N ASP A 549 -34.47 8.68 -4.64
CA ASP A 549 -35.35 9.85 -4.58
C ASP A 549 -36.66 9.58 -3.79
N GLY A 550 -37.35 10.65 -3.38
CA GLY A 550 -38.73 10.59 -2.86
C GLY A 550 -38.89 9.81 -1.55
N ASP A 551 -39.98 9.04 -1.44
CA ASP A 551 -40.28 8.28 -0.22
C ASP A 551 -39.28 7.14 0.04
N ASN A 552 -38.74 6.54 -1.02
CA ASN A 552 -37.69 5.53 -0.91
C ASN A 552 -36.41 6.11 -0.28
N GLN A 553 -36.08 7.37 -0.60
CA GLN A 553 -34.93 8.05 0.01
C GLN A 553 -35.11 8.19 1.52
N ARG A 554 -36.30 8.63 1.97
CA ARG A 554 -36.62 8.75 3.41
C ARG A 554 -36.53 7.41 4.12
N MET A 555 -36.99 6.34 3.46
CA MET A 555 -36.91 4.98 3.97
C MET A 555 -35.46 4.52 4.12
N MET A 556 -34.62 4.70 3.09
CA MET A 556 -33.21 4.31 3.12
C MET A 556 -32.40 5.11 4.16
N LEU A 557 -32.64 6.42 4.28
CA LEU A 557 -32.02 7.22 5.34
C LEU A 557 -32.47 6.76 6.74
N SER A 558 -33.72 6.29 6.88
CA SER A 558 -34.17 5.70 8.14
C SER A 558 -33.51 4.35 8.42
N ALA A 559 -33.25 3.54 7.39
CA ALA A 559 -32.50 2.30 7.52
C ALA A 559 -31.05 2.57 7.94
N LEU A 560 -30.39 3.56 7.32
CA LEU A 560 -29.05 4.00 7.69
C LEU A 560 -29.00 4.40 9.18
N ARG A 561 -29.95 5.23 9.65
CA ARG A 561 -30.04 5.61 11.08
C ARG A 561 -30.20 4.42 12.02
N LYS A 562 -30.85 3.34 11.58
CA LYS A 562 -30.95 2.10 12.39
C LYS A 562 -29.61 1.38 12.45
N LEU A 563 -28.90 1.28 11.33
CA LEU A 563 -27.58 0.66 11.24
C LEU A 563 -26.51 1.45 12.02
N THR A 564 -26.63 2.78 12.09
CA THR A 564 -25.63 3.64 12.74
C THR A 564 -25.89 3.88 14.23
N ARG A 565 -27.06 3.49 14.74
CA ARG A 565 -27.43 3.71 16.15
C ARG A 565 -26.51 2.92 17.08
N ASN A 566 -25.74 3.65 17.90
CA ASN A 566 -24.89 3.10 18.95
C ASN A 566 -24.72 4.10 20.11
N THR A 567 -24.17 3.64 21.23
CA THR A 567 -23.77 4.52 22.35
C THR A 567 -22.29 4.88 22.21
N PRO A 568 -21.93 6.12 21.82
CA PRO A 568 -20.54 6.50 21.57
C PRO A 568 -19.71 6.56 22.86
N TYR A 569 -18.41 6.29 22.74
CA TYR A 569 -17.45 6.51 23.82
C TYR A 569 -17.11 7.98 23.97
N ASN A 570 -16.67 8.35 25.18
CA ASN A 570 -15.94 9.59 25.41
C ASN A 570 -14.50 9.45 24.89
N LEU A 571 -14.29 9.76 23.61
CA LEU A 571 -12.97 9.68 22.96
C LEU A 571 -11.92 10.59 23.59
N VAL A 572 -12.31 11.68 24.26
CA VAL A 572 -11.35 12.56 24.95
C VAL A 572 -10.64 11.79 26.06
N THR A 573 -11.38 10.99 26.83
CA THR A 573 -10.79 10.17 27.91
C THR A 573 -9.95 9.04 27.33
N LYS A 574 -10.48 8.27 26.37
CA LYS A 574 -9.75 7.14 25.75
C LYS A 574 -8.45 7.58 25.08
N LYS A 575 -8.45 8.71 24.35
CA LYS A 575 -7.23 9.24 23.72
C LYS A 575 -6.19 9.67 24.76
N ARG A 576 -6.60 10.24 25.89
CA ARG A 576 -5.66 10.55 26.98
C ARG A 576 -5.06 9.28 27.57
N GLU A 577 -5.87 8.25 27.79
CA GLU A 577 -5.40 6.95 28.29
C GLU A 577 -4.40 6.30 27.33
N ALA A 578 -4.75 6.21 26.03
CA ALA A 578 -3.89 5.66 25.00
C ALA A 578 -2.55 6.41 24.87
N SER A 579 -2.53 7.72 25.15
CA SER A 579 -1.30 8.52 25.07
C SER A 579 -0.29 8.23 26.17
N VAL A 580 -0.70 7.69 27.33
CA VAL A 580 0.19 7.51 28.49
C VAL A 580 1.31 6.53 28.15
N LYS A 581 0.97 5.33 27.65
CA LYS A 581 1.96 4.32 27.29
C LYS A 581 2.89 4.78 26.16
N LEU A 582 2.39 5.57 25.21
CA LEU A 582 3.20 6.15 24.14
C LEU A 582 4.26 7.10 24.70
N ILE A 583 3.83 8.03 25.57
CA ILE A 583 4.69 9.02 26.21
C ILE A 583 5.76 8.35 27.09
N ASP A 584 5.36 7.34 27.88
CA ASP A 584 6.28 6.63 28.77
C ASP A 584 7.31 5.79 28.01
N ALA A 585 6.93 5.22 26.86
CA ALA A 585 7.82 4.39 26.04
C ALA A 585 8.66 5.19 25.02
N GLU A 586 8.34 6.47 24.82
CA GLU A 586 8.92 7.37 23.80
C GLU A 586 8.78 6.90 22.36
N LYS A 587 7.88 5.94 22.09
CA LYS A 587 7.68 5.35 20.76
C LYS A 587 6.29 4.75 20.60
N TYR A 588 5.96 4.39 19.36
CA TYR A 588 4.77 3.58 19.08
C TYR A 588 4.89 2.20 19.77
N VAL A 589 3.87 1.86 20.56
CA VAL A 589 3.77 0.58 21.25
C VAL A 589 2.41 -0.05 21.01
N VAL A 590 2.40 -1.38 20.87
CA VAL A 590 1.21 -2.21 20.62
C VAL A 590 1.05 -3.25 21.69
#